data_AF-A0A522J5L9-F1
#
_entry.id   AF-A0A522J5L9-F1
#
_cell.length_a   1.000
_cell.length_b   1.000
_cell.length_c   1.000
_cell.angle_alpha   90.00
_cell.angle_beta   90.00
_cell.angle_gamma   90.00
#
_symmetry.space_group_name_H-M   'P 1'
#
loop_
_entity.id
_entity.type
_entity.pdbx_description
1 polymer ?
#
loop_
_entity_poly.entity_id
_entity_poly.type
_entity_poly.pdbx_seq_one_letter_code
_entity_poly.pdbx_strand_id
1 'polypeptide(L)' 'MAYRFQTRVNTEWVLEKSTGASLVLRDVLRLLAAIESAGHIAGACRICNVSYRHAWGVLHNAEKELKRPLLE' A
#
# COMPACT_ATOMS: atom_id res chain seq x y z
N MET A 1 19.32 -21.27 30.19
CA MET A 1 18.92 -20.08 29.40
C MET A 1 18.07 -20.51 28.22
N ALA A 2 16.77 -20.20 28.20
CA ALA A 2 15.95 -20.39 27.01
C ALA A 2 16.03 -19.10 26.17
N TYR A 3 16.69 -19.15 25.02
CA TYR A 3 16.70 -18.04 24.08
C TYR A 3 15.29 -17.89 23.48
N ARG A 4 14.55 -16.83 23.88
CA ARG A 4 13.24 -16.50 23.31
C ARG A 4 13.42 -15.68 22.03
N PHE A 5 13.70 -16.35 20.92
CA PHE A 5 13.60 -15.72 19.60
C PHE A 5 12.21 -16.02 19.01
N GLN A 6 11.60 -15.02 18.38
CA GLN A 6 10.41 -15.18 17.56
C GLN A 6 10.77 -14.88 16.11
N THR A 7 10.53 -15.84 15.21
CA THR A 7 10.82 -15.69 13.79
C THR A 7 9.66 -14.99 13.09
N ARG A 8 9.96 -13.97 12.28
CA ARG A 8 9.00 -13.29 11.42
C ARG A 8 9.55 -13.20 10.01
N VAL A 9 8.70 -13.47 9.02
CA VAL A 9 8.98 -13.23 7.61
C VAL A 9 8.03 -12.15 7.13
N ASN A 10 8.58 -11.11 6.50
CA ASN A 10 7.80 -10.07 5.84
C ASN A 10 8.07 -10.15 4.35
N THR A 11 7.08 -10.55 3.59
CA THR A 11 7.14 -10.55 2.11
C THR A 11 6.49 -9.28 1.59
N GLU A 12 7.05 -8.72 0.52
CA GLU A 12 6.48 -7.63 -0.25
C GLU A 12 6.69 -7.80 -1.73
N TRP A 13 5.76 -7.22 -2.49
CA TRP A 13 5.91 -7.00 -3.90
C TRP A 13 6.45 -5.59 -4.12
N VAL A 14 7.51 -5.50 -4.91
CA VAL A 14 8.12 -4.25 -5.33
C VAL A 14 8.19 -4.26 -6.84
N LEU A 15 7.72 -3.19 -7.48
CA LEU A 15 7.93 -2.99 -8.91
C LEU A 15 9.19 -2.17 -9.11
N GLU A 16 10.19 -2.77 -9.73
CA GLU A 16 11.42 -2.08 -10.09
C GLU A 16 11.32 -1.54 -11.51
N LYS A 17 11.68 -0.26 -11.67
CA LYS A 17 11.77 0.39 -12.97
C LYS A 17 13.18 0.25 -13.51
N SER A 18 13.30 0.20 -14.83
CA SER A 18 14.59 0.29 -15.53
C SER A 18 15.37 1.56 -15.20
N THR A 19 14.69 2.61 -14.74
CA THR A 19 15.29 3.88 -14.30
C THR A 19 15.82 3.84 -12.86
N GLY A 20 15.72 2.72 -12.15
CA GLY A 20 16.18 2.55 -10.76
C GLY A 20 15.20 3.01 -9.68
N ALA A 21 14.02 3.53 -10.04
CA ALA A 21 12.96 3.82 -9.08
C ALA A 21 12.19 2.54 -8.74
N SER A 22 11.75 2.42 -7.48
CA SER A 22 10.97 1.27 -7.00
C SER A 22 9.64 1.72 -6.40
N LEU A 23 8.58 0.96 -6.72
CA LEU A 23 7.25 1.15 -6.14
C LEU A 23 6.93 -0.04 -5.24
N VAL A 24 6.95 0.17 -3.93
CA VAL A 24 6.50 -0.83 -2.95
C VAL A 24 4.98 -0.91 -2.99
N LEU A 25 4.46 -2.10 -3.32
CA LEU A 25 3.02 -2.28 -3.54
C LEU A 25 2.23 -2.56 -2.27
N ARG A 26 2.88 -2.85 -1.14
CA ARG A 26 2.22 -3.26 0.11
C ARG A 26 1.08 -2.32 0.49
N ASP A 27 1.36 -1.03 0.58
CA ASP A 27 0.36 -0.07 1.08
C ASP A 27 -0.67 0.30 0.00
N VAL A 28 -0.26 0.30 -1.27
CA VAL A 28 -1.16 0.49 -2.42
C VAL A 28 -2.21 -0.61 -2.45
N LEU A 29 -1.78 -1.88 -2.44
CA LEU A 29 -2.68 -3.03 -2.49
C LEU A 29 -3.59 -3.11 -1.26
N ARG A 30 -3.07 -2.80 -0.07
CA ARG A 30 -3.89 -2.77 1.15
C ARG A 30 -4.98 -1.71 1.07
N LEU A 31 -4.66 -0.50 0.57
CA LEU A 31 -5.63 0.56 0.40
C LEU A 31 -6.68 0.20 -0.65
N LEU A 32 -6.27 -0.30 -1.82
CA LEU A 32 -7.20 -0.67 -2.88
C LEU A 32 -8.18 -1.77 -2.42
N ALA A 33 -7.68 -2.82 -1.76
CA ALA A 33 -8.53 -3.87 -1.20
C ALA A 33 -9.49 -3.34 -0.13
N ALA A 34 -9.04 -2.40 0.71
CA ALA A 34 -9.90 -1.78 1.71
C ALA A 34 -10.94 -0.82 1.10
N ILE A 35 -10.62 -0.17 -0.03
CA ILE A 35 -11.58 0.65 -0.80
C ILE A 35 -12.64 -0.23 -1.43
N GLU A 36 -12.23 -1.32 -2.07
CA GLU A 36 -13.14 -2.33 -2.62
C GLU A 36 -14.09 -2.87 -1.53
N SER A 37 -13.56 -3.20 -0.35
CA SER A 37 -14.38 -3.70 0.76
C SER A 37 -15.29 -2.65 1.41
N ALA A 38 -14.87 -1.38 1.51
CA ALA A 38 -15.64 -0.33 2.19
C ALA A 38 -16.56 0.46 1.24
N GLY A 39 -16.31 0.40 -0.07
CA GLY A 39 -16.99 1.19 -1.09
C GLY A 39 -16.56 2.66 -1.17
N HIS A 40 -15.70 3.15 -0.26
CA HIS A 40 -15.20 4.52 -0.27
C HIS A 40 -13.88 4.69 0.50
N ILE A 41 -13.05 5.64 0.07
CA ILE A 41 -11.70 5.87 0.63
C ILE A 41 -11.69 6.24 2.12
N ALA A 42 -12.70 6.97 2.60
CA ALA A 42 -12.79 7.31 4.03
C ALA A 42 -12.97 6.06 4.91
N GLY A 43 -13.60 5.01 4.40
CA GLY A 43 -13.77 3.73 5.09
C GLY A 43 -12.47 2.94 5.07
N ALA A 44 -11.80 2.91 3.91
CA ALA A 44 -10.48 2.31 3.76
C ALA A 44 -9.43 2.91 4.72
N CYS A 45 -9.45 4.23 4.92
CA CYS A 45 -8.57 4.90 5.90
C CYS A 45 -8.75 4.35 7.32
N ARG A 46 -9.98 4.05 7.73
CA ARG A 46 -10.26 3.45 9.05
C ARG A 46 -9.77 2.01 9.12
N ILE A 47 -10.01 1.21 8.07
CA ILE A 47 -9.58 -0.20 7.98
C ILE A 47 -8.04 -0.30 8.01
N CYS A 48 -7.37 0.54 7.23
CA CYS A 48 -5.91 0.56 7.14
C CYS A 48 -5.24 1.35 8.27
N ASN A 49 -6.01 2.01 9.14
CA ASN A 49 -5.52 2.89 10.21
C ASN A 49 -4.52 3.95 9.71
N VAL A 50 -4.89 4.67 8.65
CA VAL A 50 -4.09 5.76 8.07
C VAL A 50 -4.92 7.03 7.93
N SER A 51 -4.25 8.19 7.89
CA SER A 51 -4.93 9.44 7.61
C SER A 51 -5.35 9.53 6.14
N TYR A 52 -6.41 10.29 5.87
CA TYR A 52 -6.91 10.51 4.51
C TYR A 52 -5.83 11.07 3.57
N ARG A 53 -5.03 12.04 4.05
CA ARG A 53 -3.92 12.62 3.28
C ARG A 53 -2.85 11.60 2.95
N HIS A 54 -2.55 10.69 3.88
CA HIS A 54 -1.58 9.62 3.63
C HIS A 54 -2.11 8.63 2.59
N ALA A 55 -3.36 8.17 2.74
CA ALA A 55 -3.99 7.27 1.78
C ALA A 55 -3.98 7.85 0.36
N TRP A 56 -4.36 9.12 0.21
CA TRP A 56 -4.30 9.81 -1.09
C TRP A 56 -2.88 9.95 -1.61
N GLY A 57 -1.90 10.27 -0.75
CA GLY A 57 -0.50 10.36 -1.16
C GLY A 57 0.04 9.04 -1.72
N VAL A 58 -0.32 7.91 -1.08
CA VAL A 58 0.07 6.58 -1.54
C VAL A 58 -0.54 6.26 -2.90
N LEU A 59 -1.85 6.45 -3.06
CA LEU A 59 -2.55 6.18 -4.32
C LEU A 59 -2.06 7.09 -5.45
N HIS A 60 -1.95 8.39 -5.19
CA HIS A 60 -1.51 9.36 -6.19
C HIS A 60 -0.07 9.13 -6.64
N ASN A 61 0.83 8.76 -5.71
CA ASN A 61 2.19 8.38 -6.07
C ASN A 61 2.18 7.12 -6.95
N ALA A 62 1.39 6.10 -6.58
CA ALA A 62 1.27 4.88 -7.39
C ALA A 62 0.71 5.16 -8.80
N GLU A 63 -0.32 5.99 -8.93
CA GLU A 63 -0.88 6.42 -10.22
C GLU A 63 0.16 7.14 -11.09
N LYS A 64 0.94 8.04 -10.49
CA LYS A 64 2.04 8.73 -11.18
C LYS A 64 3.09 7.74 -11.67
N GLU A 65 3.45 6.78 -10.84
CA GLU A 65 4.46 5.78 -11.18
C GLU A 65 3.95 4.80 -12.25
N LEU A 66 2.67 4.42 -12.21
CA LEU A 66 2.02 3.51 -13.17
C LEU A 66 1.50 4.22 -14.43
N LYS A 67 1.47 5.56 -14.42
CA LYS A 67 0.96 6.43 -15.49
C LYS A 67 -0.50 6.13 -15.87
N ARG A 68 -1.30 5.66 -14.91
CA ARG A 68 -2.71 5.32 -15.08
C ARG A 68 -3.48 5.58 -13.77
N PRO A 69 -4.76 5.96 -13.84
CA PRO A 69 -5.60 6.02 -12.64
C PRO A 69 -5.78 4.61 -12.06
N LEU A 70 -5.88 4.53 -10.74
CA LEU A 70 -6.12 3.29 -10.01
C LEU A 70 -7.58 3.09 -9.63
N LEU A 71 -8.33 4.19 -9.56
CA LEU A 71 -9.75 4.24 -9.19
C LEU A 71 -10.49 5.08 -10.24
N GLU A 72 -11.77 4.75 -10.47
CA GLU A 72 -12.69 5.50 -11.33
C GLU A 72 -13.62 6.42 -10.53
#